data_AF-A0A836BYD0-F1
#
_entry.id   AF-A0A836BYD0-F1
#
_cell.length_a   1.000
_cell.length_b   1.000
_cell.length_c   1.000
_cell.angle_alpha   90.00
_cell.angle_beta   90.00
_cell.angle_gamma   90.00
#
_symmetry.space_group_name_H-M   'P 1'
#
loop_
_entity.id
_entity.type
_entity.pdbx_description
1 polymer ?
#
loop_
_entity_poly.entity_id
_entity_poly.type
_entity_poly.pdbx_seq_one_letter_code
_entity_poly.pdbx_strand_id
1 'polypeptide(L)'
;MQLQNLPIYSYHNLGDLNYMRGVLCFRYKDRPESQQLSDSPTVGDPSIEWGNVTVGLDGRFQFTIMPAAEFPKEVRTTDGELWRPLRECPASCSGRGSCQQKDPGEAQDGSTQPSQPHCVCHAFFVGDACDTPVPSYCYRNCSGVGTCGRRGFCHCQPGIWGLGCTRRKAYVSDKGWQPNHAEMKIYVYDTPQNVVHRQDRDDNWSPHNSNPMIYGAELWFLEKLLGDWTVRTENPWEAALFFVPDFCYFHIGNLGLQHAFFEHITRYLESRPWFNLTVGRNHILTATGDRGVCSLYQELPDGVRPAIHNTIKMVHFGQSPPHHLAAHHHSRHHAHNVTHPPPPPEERFPGFDSFRQ
;
A
#
# COMPACT_ATOMS: atom_id res chain seq x y z
N MET A 1 -20.19 8.52 -2.75
CA MET A 1 -19.51 7.42 -3.48
C MET A 1 -18.44 6.88 -2.56
N GLN A 2 -18.65 5.71 -1.95
CA GLN A 2 -17.64 5.06 -1.10
C GLN A 2 -16.76 4.20 -2.02
N LEU A 3 -15.49 4.59 -2.14
CA LEU A 3 -14.42 3.92 -2.89
C LEU A 3 -14.11 2.47 -2.44
N GLN A 4 -14.94 1.88 -1.58
CA GLN A 4 -14.63 0.63 -0.88
C GLN A 4 -15.11 -0.64 -1.59
N ASN A 5 -15.96 -0.51 -2.63
CA ASN A 5 -16.66 -1.66 -3.22
C ASN A 5 -16.53 -1.82 -4.74
N LEU A 6 -15.66 -1.07 -5.42
CA LEU A 6 -15.28 -1.45 -6.78
C LEU A 6 -14.18 -2.49 -6.65
N PRO A 7 -14.41 -3.76 -7.03
CA PRO A 7 -13.33 -4.71 -7.24
C PRO A 7 -12.63 -4.31 -8.55
N ILE A 8 -11.88 -3.22 -8.53
CA ILE A 8 -11.02 -2.83 -9.64
C ILE A 8 -9.80 -3.74 -9.54
N TYR A 9 -9.83 -4.88 -10.22
CA TYR A 9 -8.59 -5.47 -10.68
C TYR A 9 -8.05 -4.54 -11.74
N SER A 10 -7.11 -3.70 -11.31
CA SER A 10 -6.49 -2.78 -12.22
C SER A 10 -5.29 -3.44 -12.89
N TYR A 11 -5.39 -3.66 -14.19
CA TYR A 11 -4.20 -3.75 -15.04
C TYR A 11 -3.60 -2.36 -15.11
N HIS A 12 -2.65 -2.09 -14.23
CA HIS A 12 -2.06 -0.77 -14.12
C HIS A 12 -0.54 -0.81 -14.35
N ASN A 13 -0.17 -0.18 -15.46
CA ASN A 13 1.15 0.31 -15.74
C ASN A 13 1.09 1.82 -15.49
N LEU A 14 1.33 2.24 -14.25
CA LEU A 14 1.09 3.60 -13.78
C LEU A 14 2.31 4.54 -13.95
N GLY A 15 3.12 4.31 -14.99
CA GLY A 15 4.37 5.06 -15.22
C GLY A 15 4.36 6.09 -16.36
N ASP A 16 3.45 6.00 -17.34
CA ASP A 16 3.61 6.69 -18.63
C ASP A 16 2.40 7.56 -18.99
N LEU A 17 2.62 8.86 -19.19
CA LEU A 17 1.64 9.91 -19.54
C LEU A 17 0.71 9.61 -20.74
N ASN A 18 0.83 8.45 -21.40
CA ASN A 18 -0.19 7.82 -22.27
C ASN A 18 -1.35 7.16 -21.47
N TYR A 19 -1.64 7.71 -20.28
CA TYR A 19 -2.35 7.16 -19.12
C TYR A 19 -3.88 6.99 -19.24
N MET A 20 -4.41 6.99 -20.46
CA MET A 20 -5.86 6.96 -20.72
C MET A 20 -6.28 5.73 -21.53
N ARG A 21 -5.44 4.68 -21.59
CA ARG A 21 -5.93 3.37 -22.05
C ARG A 21 -6.78 2.79 -20.93
N GLY A 22 -8.07 2.66 -21.19
CA GLY A 22 -9.00 2.15 -20.20
C GLY A 22 -8.59 0.78 -19.68
N VAL A 23 -8.79 0.57 -18.39
CA VAL A 23 -8.58 -0.73 -17.76
C VAL A 23 -9.72 -1.64 -18.19
N LEU A 24 -9.40 -2.79 -18.78
CA LEU A 24 -10.39 -3.79 -19.12
C LEU A 24 -11.00 -4.36 -17.82
N CYS A 25 -12.28 -4.09 -17.62
CA CYS A 25 -13.07 -4.50 -16.48
C CYS A 25 -14.33 -5.23 -16.95
N PHE A 26 -15.04 -5.84 -16.02
CA PHE A 26 -16.30 -6.53 -16.30
C PHE A 26 -17.34 -6.24 -15.22
N ARG A 27 -18.62 -6.46 -15.54
CA ARG A 27 -19.73 -6.42 -14.59
C ARG A 27 -20.79 -7.46 -14.93
N TYR A 28 -21.55 -7.90 -13.93
CA TYR A 28 -22.70 -8.79 -14.11
C TYR A 28 -23.96 -7.96 -14.38
N LYS A 29 -24.65 -8.20 -15.51
CA LYS A 29 -25.80 -7.41 -16.02
C LYS A 29 -26.92 -7.22 -14.99
N ASP A 30 -27.24 -8.28 -14.24
CA ASP A 30 -28.40 -8.34 -13.37
C ASP A 30 -28.03 -8.28 -11.88
N ARG A 31 -26.84 -7.75 -11.55
CA ARG A 31 -26.42 -7.58 -10.15
C ARG A 31 -26.33 -6.10 -9.78
N PRO A 32 -26.90 -5.68 -8.64
CA PRO A 32 -26.68 -4.34 -8.13
C PRO A 32 -25.20 -4.13 -7.80
N GLU A 33 -24.75 -2.88 -7.77
CA GLU A 33 -23.35 -2.51 -7.54
C GLU A 33 -22.76 -3.15 -6.27
N SER A 34 -23.55 -3.24 -5.19
CA SER A 34 -23.16 -3.86 -3.93
C SER A 34 -22.97 -5.39 -3.99
N GLN A 35 -23.40 -6.04 -5.06
CA GLN A 35 -23.28 -7.47 -5.30
C GLN A 35 -22.36 -7.81 -6.48
N GLN A 36 -21.71 -6.80 -7.07
CA GLN A 36 -20.65 -7.04 -8.05
C GLN A 36 -19.47 -7.70 -7.34
N LEU A 37 -18.96 -8.78 -7.93
CA LEU A 37 -17.84 -9.54 -7.38
C LEU A 37 -16.58 -9.30 -8.21
N SER A 38 -15.43 -9.36 -7.55
CA SER A 38 -14.11 -9.35 -8.18
C SER A 38 -13.79 -10.64 -8.92
N ASP A 39 -14.49 -11.72 -8.59
CA ASP A 39 -14.15 -13.06 -9.03
C ASP A 39 -14.15 -13.14 -10.56
N SER A 40 -13.08 -13.71 -11.11
CA SER A 40 -12.89 -13.85 -12.55
C SER A 40 -14.11 -14.51 -13.18
N PRO A 41 -14.74 -13.89 -14.18
CA PRO A 41 -15.89 -14.47 -14.84
C PRO A 41 -15.43 -15.59 -15.77
N THR A 42 -16.36 -16.46 -16.15
CA THR A 42 -16.14 -17.34 -17.31
C THR A 42 -16.18 -16.50 -18.56
N VAL A 43 -15.12 -16.52 -19.36
CA VAL A 43 -15.06 -15.75 -20.59
C VAL A 43 -16.15 -16.25 -21.56
N GLY A 44 -16.93 -15.33 -22.13
CA GLY A 44 -18.09 -15.65 -22.96
C GLY A 44 -19.41 -15.87 -22.20
N ASP A 45 -19.43 -15.75 -20.87
CA ASP A 45 -20.68 -15.80 -20.10
C ASP A 45 -21.61 -14.63 -20.52
N PRO A 46 -22.83 -14.91 -21.00
CA PRO A 46 -23.75 -13.88 -21.52
C PRO A 46 -24.25 -12.92 -20.44
N SER A 47 -24.11 -13.27 -19.15
CA SER A 47 -24.44 -12.41 -18.02
C SER A 47 -23.38 -11.34 -17.74
N ILE A 48 -22.25 -11.37 -18.45
CA ILE A 48 -21.12 -10.45 -18.28
C ILE A 48 -21.13 -9.37 -19.35
N GLU A 49 -20.83 -8.15 -18.93
CA GLU A 49 -20.48 -7.04 -19.81
C GLU A 49 -19.03 -6.66 -19.58
N TRP A 50 -18.28 -6.59 -20.67
CA TRP A 50 -16.92 -6.07 -20.65
C TRP A 50 -16.92 -4.59 -20.98
N GLY A 51 -16.02 -3.86 -20.33
CA GLY A 51 -15.92 -2.43 -20.51
C GLY A 51 -14.57 -1.90 -20.10
N ASN A 52 -14.31 -0.67 -20.48
CA ASN A 52 -13.11 0.05 -20.11
C ASN A 52 -13.44 1.01 -18.97
N VAL A 53 -12.63 1.00 -17.92
CA VAL A 53 -12.66 2.02 -16.88
C VAL A 53 -11.66 3.10 -17.22
N THR A 54 -12.13 4.34 -17.33
CA THR A 54 -11.29 5.55 -17.40
C THR A 54 -11.45 6.37 -16.13
N VAL A 55 -10.39 7.10 -15.77
CA VAL A 55 -10.42 8.03 -14.64
C VAL A 55 -10.46 9.45 -15.21
N GLY A 56 -11.54 10.17 -14.92
CA GLY A 56 -11.64 11.59 -15.27
C GLY A 56 -10.65 12.44 -14.49
N LEU A 57 -10.37 13.65 -14.99
CA LEU A 57 -9.55 14.64 -14.27
C LEU A 57 -10.17 15.06 -12.92
N ASP A 58 -11.47 14.84 -12.75
CA ASP A 58 -12.21 15.05 -11.50
C ASP A 58 -12.10 13.86 -10.52
N GLY A 59 -11.28 12.85 -10.85
CA GLY A 59 -11.08 11.64 -10.07
C GLY A 59 -12.25 10.65 -10.12
N ARG A 60 -13.26 10.87 -10.98
CA ARG A 60 -14.39 9.94 -11.12
C ARG A 60 -14.04 8.83 -12.10
N PHE A 61 -14.40 7.61 -11.73
CA PHE A 61 -14.29 6.44 -12.60
C PHE A 61 -15.51 6.36 -13.52
N GLN A 62 -15.27 6.18 -14.82
CA GLN A 62 -16.31 5.96 -15.81
C GLN A 62 -16.12 4.59 -16.45
N PHE A 63 -17.11 3.69 -16.28
CA PHE A 63 -17.15 2.39 -16.94
C PHE A 63 -17.88 2.53 -18.28
N THR A 64 -17.16 2.33 -19.38
CA THR A 64 -17.71 2.36 -20.73
C THR A 64 -17.79 0.94 -21.26
N ILE A 65 -19.00 0.43 -21.44
CA ILE A 65 -19.25 -0.92 -21.99
C ILE A 65 -18.69 -0.97 -23.42
N MET A 66 -17.96 -2.04 -23.73
CA MET A 66 -17.46 -2.31 -25.07
C MET A 66 -18.55 -2.93 -25.97
N PRO A 67 -18.47 -2.79 -27.30
CA PRO A 67 -19.34 -3.53 -28.20
C PRO A 67 -19.20 -5.04 -27.98
N ALA A 68 -20.31 -5.78 -27.98
CA ALA A 68 -20.29 -7.23 -27.72
C ALA A 68 -19.39 -8.02 -28.70
N ALA A 69 -19.24 -7.54 -29.93
CA ALA A 69 -18.33 -8.12 -30.93
C ALA A 69 -16.84 -7.98 -30.57
N GLU A 70 -16.51 -7.07 -29.66
CA GLU A 70 -15.15 -6.81 -29.16
C GLU A 70 -14.90 -7.44 -27.79
N PHE A 71 -15.86 -8.18 -27.23
CA PHE A 71 -15.65 -8.86 -25.95
C PHE A 71 -14.48 -9.85 -26.07
N PRO A 72 -13.60 -9.89 -25.05
CA PRO A 72 -12.47 -10.80 -25.06
C PRO A 72 -12.98 -12.24 -25.15
N LYS A 73 -12.35 -13.02 -26.02
CA LYS A 73 -12.54 -14.49 -26.07
C LYS A 73 -11.67 -15.19 -25.04
N GLU A 74 -10.58 -14.53 -24.67
CA GLU A 74 -9.62 -14.93 -23.64
C GLU A 74 -9.09 -13.66 -22.98
N VAL A 75 -8.76 -13.75 -21.70
CA VAL A 75 -8.05 -12.69 -20.97
C VAL A 75 -6.74 -13.29 -20.50
N ARG A 76 -5.62 -12.64 -20.83
CA ARG A 76 -4.28 -13.09 -20.43
C ARG A 76 -3.74 -12.23 -19.32
N THR A 77 -2.95 -12.86 -18.46
CA THR A 77 -2.25 -12.17 -17.39
C THR A 77 -1.01 -11.47 -17.89
N THR A 78 -0.44 -10.60 -17.06
CA THR A 78 0.86 -9.96 -17.34
C THR A 78 1.96 -11.00 -17.61
N ASP A 79 1.81 -12.19 -17.01
CA ASP A 79 2.75 -13.29 -17.14
C ASP A 79 2.44 -14.18 -18.36
N GLY A 80 1.45 -13.77 -19.18
CA GLY A 80 1.06 -14.45 -20.43
C GLY A 80 0.07 -15.60 -20.24
N GLU A 81 -0.22 -16.00 -19.01
CA GLU A 81 -1.13 -17.10 -18.68
C GLU A 81 -2.60 -16.72 -18.88
N LEU A 82 -3.47 -17.71 -19.09
CA LEU A 82 -4.90 -17.51 -19.23
C LEU A 82 -5.54 -17.26 -17.87
N TRP A 83 -6.33 -16.20 -17.77
CA TRP A 83 -7.14 -15.91 -16.60
C TRP A 83 -8.36 -16.84 -16.55
N ARG A 84 -8.56 -17.52 -15.41
CA ARG A 84 -9.64 -18.50 -15.24
C ARG A 84 -10.56 -18.12 -14.06
N PRO A 85 -11.82 -18.58 -14.08
CA PRO A 85 -12.72 -18.51 -12.93
C PRO A 85 -12.11 -19.17 -11.70
N LEU A 86 -12.23 -18.53 -10.52
CA LEU A 86 -11.68 -19.08 -9.27
C LEU A 86 -12.13 -20.51 -9.00
N ARG A 87 -13.39 -20.84 -9.30
CA ARG A 87 -13.96 -22.19 -9.13
C ARG A 87 -13.24 -23.31 -9.88
N GLU A 88 -12.43 -22.98 -10.89
CA GLU A 88 -11.65 -23.96 -11.65
C GLU A 88 -10.32 -24.31 -10.99
N CYS A 89 -9.92 -23.55 -9.98
CA CYS A 89 -8.72 -23.79 -9.20
C CYS A 89 -8.99 -24.49 -7.86
N PRO A 90 -7.98 -25.13 -7.25
CA PRO A 90 -8.10 -25.79 -5.95
C PRO A 90 -8.70 -24.86 -4.88
N ALA A 91 -9.81 -25.31 -4.25
CA ALA A 91 -10.54 -24.59 -3.21
C ALA A 91 -10.82 -23.11 -3.54
N SER A 92 -10.99 -22.78 -4.82
CA SER A 92 -11.19 -21.41 -5.31
C SER A 92 -10.11 -20.43 -4.84
N CYS A 93 -8.87 -20.90 -4.71
CA CYS A 93 -7.73 -20.17 -4.16
C CYS A 93 -8.03 -19.54 -2.79
N SER A 94 -8.95 -20.12 -2.02
CA SER A 94 -9.42 -19.63 -0.72
C SER A 94 -9.91 -18.17 -0.73
N GLY A 95 -10.24 -17.62 -1.90
CA GLY A 95 -10.50 -16.18 -2.11
C GLY A 95 -9.30 -15.30 -1.70
N ARG A 96 -8.08 -15.80 -1.91
CA ARG A 96 -6.79 -15.22 -1.50
C ARG A 96 -5.74 -15.26 -2.64
N GLY A 97 -6.21 -15.39 -3.87
CA GLY A 97 -5.38 -15.39 -5.06
C GLY A 97 -6.23 -15.25 -6.32
N SER A 98 -5.57 -15.35 -7.47
CA SER A 98 -6.19 -15.44 -8.77
C SER A 98 -6.01 -16.85 -9.34
N CYS A 99 -6.92 -17.28 -10.21
CA CYS A 99 -6.82 -18.57 -10.90
C CYS A 99 -6.26 -18.35 -12.30
N GLN A 100 -5.17 -19.03 -12.63
CA GLN A 100 -4.45 -18.91 -13.89
C GLN A 100 -4.17 -20.28 -14.50
N GLN A 101 -3.95 -20.32 -15.81
CA GLN A 101 -3.65 -21.54 -16.54
C GLN A 101 -2.65 -21.23 -17.64
N LYS A 102 -1.55 -21.98 -17.71
CA LYS A 102 -0.57 -21.83 -18.80
C LYS A 102 -1.22 -22.15 -20.14
N ASP A 103 -0.81 -21.44 -21.18
CA ASP A 103 -1.30 -21.66 -22.53
C ASP A 103 -1.12 -23.14 -22.93
N PRO A 104 -2.19 -23.83 -23.39
CA PRO A 104 -2.09 -25.20 -23.90
C PRO A 104 -1.04 -25.36 -25.02
N GLY A 105 -0.72 -24.29 -25.75
CA GLY A 105 0.29 -24.29 -26.81
C GLY A 105 1.74 -24.15 -26.32
N GLU A 106 1.96 -23.85 -25.03
CA GLU A 106 3.27 -23.54 -24.45
C GLU A 106 3.74 -24.63 -23.46
N ALA A 107 3.47 -25.90 -23.77
CA ALA A 107 3.97 -27.02 -22.99
C ALA A 107 5.52 -27.07 -23.06
N GLN A 108 6.19 -26.65 -21.98
CA GLN A 108 7.66 -26.56 -21.90
C GLN A 108 8.38 -27.92 -21.96
N ASP A 109 7.67 -29.03 -21.76
CA ASP A 109 8.24 -30.38 -21.68
C ASP A 109 7.84 -31.30 -22.84
N GLY A 110 7.14 -30.78 -23.86
CA GLY A 110 6.61 -31.58 -24.96
C GLY A 110 5.47 -32.52 -24.56
N SER A 111 4.93 -32.40 -23.34
CA SER A 111 3.71 -33.09 -22.96
C SER A 111 2.51 -32.42 -23.62
N THR A 112 1.68 -33.21 -24.29
CA THR A 112 0.45 -32.73 -24.95
C THR A 112 -0.73 -32.55 -23.99
N GLN A 113 -0.50 -32.65 -22.67
CA GLN A 113 -1.57 -32.46 -21.70
C GLN A 113 -1.76 -30.97 -21.41
N PRO A 114 -3.00 -30.46 -21.50
CA PRO A 114 -3.28 -29.08 -21.12
C PRO A 114 -2.90 -28.87 -19.66
N SER A 115 -2.20 -27.77 -19.38
CA SER A 115 -1.83 -27.41 -18.02
C SER A 115 -3.10 -27.31 -17.15
N GLN A 116 -3.06 -27.82 -15.92
CA GLN A 116 -4.19 -27.64 -15.02
C GLN A 116 -4.22 -26.20 -14.50
N PRO A 117 -5.42 -25.60 -14.29
CA PRO A 117 -5.53 -24.31 -13.61
C PRO A 117 -4.89 -24.38 -12.22
N HIS A 118 -4.18 -23.33 -11.85
CA HIS A 118 -3.50 -23.23 -10.57
C HIS A 118 -3.68 -21.84 -9.96
N CYS A 119 -3.49 -21.75 -8.65
CA CYS A 119 -3.63 -20.49 -7.93
C CYS A 119 -2.33 -19.69 -7.97
N VAL A 120 -2.45 -18.42 -8.30
CA VAL A 120 -1.43 -17.41 -8.06
C VAL A 120 -1.85 -16.59 -6.84
N CYS A 121 -1.17 -16.84 -5.72
CA CYS A 121 -1.55 -16.29 -4.43
C CYS A 121 -1.27 -14.79 -4.34
N HIS A 122 -2.14 -14.07 -3.63
CA HIS A 122 -1.79 -12.74 -3.16
C HIS A 122 -0.57 -12.85 -2.24
N ALA A 123 0.26 -11.82 -2.23
CA ALA A 123 1.59 -11.84 -1.62
C ALA A 123 1.64 -12.31 -0.15
N PHE A 124 0.52 -12.26 0.57
CA PHE A 124 0.42 -12.64 1.99
C PHE A 124 0.10 -14.13 2.22
N PHE A 125 -0.06 -14.92 1.16
CA PHE A 125 -0.47 -16.32 1.23
C PHE A 125 0.37 -17.21 0.31
N VAL A 126 0.47 -18.48 0.67
CA VAL A 126 1.15 -19.54 -0.07
C VAL A 126 0.32 -20.83 -0.04
N GLY A 127 0.81 -21.84 -0.74
CA GLY A 127 0.16 -23.15 -0.91
C GLY A 127 -0.67 -23.21 -2.19
N ASP A 128 -0.99 -24.43 -2.62
CA ASP A 128 -1.67 -24.69 -3.91
C ASP A 128 -3.04 -24.02 -4.01
N ALA A 129 -3.67 -23.73 -2.86
CA ALA A 129 -4.97 -23.06 -2.74
C ALA A 129 -4.89 -21.69 -2.02
N CYS A 130 -3.69 -21.15 -1.80
CA CYS A 130 -3.49 -19.86 -1.10
C CYS A 130 -4.12 -19.79 0.31
N ASP A 131 -4.20 -20.92 0.99
CA ASP A 131 -4.84 -21.07 2.29
C ASP A 131 -3.88 -20.79 3.45
N THR A 132 -2.57 -20.83 3.20
CA THR A 132 -1.54 -20.71 4.22
C THR A 132 -1.03 -19.26 4.28
N PRO A 133 -1.32 -18.50 5.35
CA PRO A 133 -0.79 -17.15 5.49
C PRO A 133 0.72 -17.18 5.72
N VAL A 134 1.44 -16.19 5.18
CA VAL A 134 2.88 -16.01 5.38
C VAL A 134 3.12 -14.95 6.46
N PRO A 135 3.43 -15.37 7.70
CA PRO A 135 3.38 -14.44 8.83
C PRO A 135 4.43 -13.33 8.77
N SER A 136 5.56 -13.57 8.10
CA SER A 136 6.64 -12.60 7.89
C SER A 136 6.26 -11.38 7.04
N TYR A 137 5.10 -11.40 6.38
CA TYR A 137 4.62 -10.26 5.59
C TYR A 137 3.68 -9.33 6.35
N CYS A 138 3.26 -9.73 7.56
CA CYS A 138 2.54 -8.87 8.49
C CYS A 138 3.50 -8.18 9.46
N TYR A 139 3.09 -7.00 9.95
CA TYR A 139 3.87 -6.24 10.92
C TYR A 139 4.25 -7.08 12.13
N ARG A 140 5.55 -7.06 12.48
CA ARG A 140 6.09 -7.76 13.66
C ARG A 140 5.73 -9.25 13.70
N ASN A 141 5.41 -9.88 12.57
CA ASN A 141 4.91 -11.26 12.55
C ASN A 141 3.70 -11.46 13.50
N CYS A 142 2.83 -10.45 13.59
CA CYS A 142 1.70 -10.39 14.53
C CYS A 142 2.08 -10.67 15.98
N SER A 143 3.34 -10.42 16.34
CA SER A 143 3.97 -10.70 17.63
C SER A 143 3.75 -12.13 18.14
N GLY A 144 3.48 -13.09 17.24
CA GLY A 144 3.13 -14.48 17.60
C GLY A 144 1.80 -14.65 18.33
N VAL A 145 1.00 -13.60 18.48
CA VAL A 145 -0.29 -13.58 19.21
C VAL A 145 -1.45 -13.18 18.31
N GLY A 146 -1.28 -13.39 17.01
CA GLY A 146 -2.29 -13.17 15.99
C GLY A 146 -1.95 -13.95 14.71
N THR A 147 -2.89 -13.97 13.78
CA THR A 147 -2.71 -14.59 12.46
C THR A 147 -2.59 -13.51 11.40
N CYS A 148 -1.66 -13.69 10.47
CA CYS A 148 -1.54 -12.79 9.33
C CYS A 148 -2.72 -12.99 8.39
N GLY A 149 -3.49 -11.92 8.17
CA GLY A 149 -4.71 -11.90 7.38
C GLY A 149 -4.50 -11.31 5.98
N ARG A 150 -5.62 -10.98 5.32
CA ARG A 150 -5.60 -10.36 4.00
C ARG A 150 -4.85 -9.02 4.03
N ARG A 151 -4.10 -8.70 2.97
CA ARG A 151 -3.36 -7.44 2.78
C ARG A 151 -2.30 -7.11 3.86
N GLY A 152 -1.78 -8.12 4.55
CA GLY A 152 -0.66 -7.94 5.50
C GLY A 152 -1.04 -7.37 6.86
N PHE A 153 -2.30 -7.52 7.28
CA PHE A 153 -2.74 -7.09 8.62
C PHE A 153 -2.87 -8.26 9.57
N CYS A 154 -2.60 -7.98 10.84
CA CYS A 154 -2.74 -8.98 11.88
C CYS A 154 -4.17 -9.06 12.42
N HIS A 155 -4.71 -10.27 12.45
CA HIS A 155 -5.91 -10.60 13.22
C HIS A 155 -5.47 -11.07 14.60
N CYS A 156 -5.56 -10.17 15.58
CA CYS A 156 -5.07 -10.41 16.95
C CYS A 156 -6.02 -11.30 17.76
N GLN A 157 -5.46 -12.00 18.74
CA GLN A 157 -6.27 -12.68 19.75
C GLN A 157 -7.12 -11.68 20.56
N PRO A 158 -8.26 -12.09 21.12
CA PRO A 158 -9.12 -11.23 21.93
C PRO A 158 -8.37 -10.52 23.06
N GLY A 159 -8.63 -9.22 23.24
CA GLY A 159 -7.96 -8.38 24.24
C GLY A 159 -6.59 -7.85 23.81
N ILE A 160 -6.13 -8.18 22.60
CA ILE A 160 -4.91 -7.64 21.99
C ILE A 160 -5.28 -6.91 20.70
N TRP A 161 -4.61 -5.80 20.40
CA TRP A 161 -4.86 -5.07 19.16
C TRP A 161 -3.62 -4.32 18.66
N GLY A 162 -3.84 -3.59 17.56
CA GLY A 162 -2.87 -2.79 16.85
C GLY A 162 -2.17 -3.52 15.73
N LEU A 163 -1.44 -2.77 14.90
CA LEU A 163 -0.91 -3.25 13.61
C LEU A 163 -0.13 -4.58 13.69
N GLY A 164 0.66 -4.76 14.75
CA GLY A 164 1.45 -5.97 15.00
C GLY A 164 0.99 -6.80 16.20
N CYS A 165 -0.25 -6.62 16.69
CA CYS A 165 -0.78 -7.25 17.89
C CYS A 165 0.10 -7.07 19.15
N THR A 166 0.61 -5.86 19.35
CA THR A 166 1.47 -5.57 20.51
C THR A 166 0.69 -5.02 21.70
N ARG A 167 -0.46 -4.39 21.46
CA ARG A 167 -1.16 -3.58 22.46
C ARG A 167 -2.08 -4.45 23.30
N ARG A 168 -1.96 -4.30 24.62
CA ARG A 168 -2.75 -5.06 25.61
C ARG A 168 -3.57 -4.18 26.55
N LYS A 169 -3.37 -2.87 26.50
CA LYS A 169 -3.94 -1.91 27.44
C LYS A 169 -4.51 -0.71 26.70
N ALA A 170 -5.75 -0.35 27.05
CA ALA A 170 -6.35 0.91 26.65
C ALA A 170 -5.88 1.98 27.64
N TYR A 171 -5.33 3.07 27.13
CA TYR A 171 -4.80 4.15 27.95
C TYR A 171 -5.82 5.29 28.04
N VAL A 172 -6.08 5.72 29.27
CA VAL A 172 -6.87 6.91 29.61
C VAL A 172 -5.99 7.89 30.36
N SER A 173 -6.30 9.19 30.31
CA SER A 173 -5.56 10.22 31.03
C SER A 173 -6.52 11.22 31.68
N ASP A 174 -6.45 11.35 33.00
CA ASP A 174 -7.19 12.36 33.75
C ASP A 174 -6.60 13.76 33.57
N LYS A 175 -5.33 13.85 33.17
CA LYS A 175 -4.59 15.10 32.97
C LYS A 175 -4.61 15.57 31.50
N GLY A 176 -5.25 14.81 30.62
CA GLY A 176 -5.23 15.05 29.18
C GLY A 176 -3.88 14.71 28.53
N TRP A 177 -3.61 15.35 27.38
CA TRP A 177 -2.39 15.14 26.59
C TRP A 177 -1.21 15.91 27.22
N GLN A 178 -0.16 15.18 27.60
CA GLN A 178 1.03 15.69 28.27
C GLN A 178 2.29 15.07 27.65
N PRO A 179 2.72 15.54 26.47
CA PRO A 179 3.92 15.02 25.83
C PRO A 179 5.17 15.34 26.64
N ASN A 180 6.08 14.36 26.79
CA ASN A 180 7.42 14.62 27.31
C ASN A 180 8.35 14.99 26.14
N HIS A 181 8.70 16.27 26.01
CA HIS A 181 9.60 16.73 24.95
C HIS A 181 11.08 16.39 25.20
N ALA A 182 11.47 16.03 26.43
CA ALA A 182 12.83 15.59 26.74
C ALA A 182 13.05 14.11 26.37
N GLU A 183 12.00 13.30 26.43
CA GLU A 183 11.99 11.89 26.02
C GLU A 183 10.93 11.70 24.93
N MET A 184 11.29 12.05 23.70
CA MET A 184 10.36 12.02 22.57
C MET A 184 9.72 10.63 22.41
N LYS A 185 8.39 10.58 22.55
CA LYS A 185 7.58 9.40 22.29
C LYS A 185 6.77 9.55 21.01
N ILE A 186 6.73 8.50 20.22
CA ILE A 186 5.98 8.41 18.97
C ILE A 186 4.88 7.36 19.11
N TYR A 187 3.63 7.77 18.90
CA TYR A 187 2.50 6.86 18.81
C TYR A 187 2.20 6.53 17.35
N VAL A 188 2.02 5.25 17.03
CA VAL A 188 1.65 4.80 15.68
C VAL A 188 0.14 4.58 15.63
N TYR A 189 -0.55 5.20 14.66
CA TYR A 189 -1.97 4.99 14.46
C TYR A 189 -2.29 3.57 13.96
N ASP A 190 -3.32 2.98 14.55
CA ASP A 190 -3.93 1.75 14.05
C ASP A 190 -4.96 2.12 12.96
N THR A 191 -4.50 2.41 11.75
CA THR A 191 -5.37 2.79 10.62
C THR A 191 -6.04 1.55 10.01
N PRO A 192 -7.39 1.51 9.88
CA PRO A 192 -8.10 0.40 9.28
C PRO A 192 -7.82 0.23 7.77
N GLN A 193 -7.86 -1.01 7.30
CA GLN A 193 -7.66 -1.38 5.88
C GLN A 193 -8.56 -0.65 4.88
N ASN A 194 -9.80 -0.38 5.30
CA ASN A 194 -10.79 0.28 4.45
C ASN A 194 -10.54 1.79 4.33
N VAL A 195 -9.58 2.33 5.11
CA VAL A 195 -9.11 3.70 5.00
C VAL A 195 -7.80 3.73 4.20
N VAL A 196 -6.79 2.97 4.63
CA VAL A 196 -5.52 2.79 3.91
C VAL A 196 -5.06 1.35 4.06
N HIS A 197 -4.41 0.84 3.02
CA HIS A 197 -3.81 -0.48 3.06
C HIS A 197 -2.52 -0.47 2.27
N ARG A 198 -1.58 -1.28 2.72
CA ARG A 198 -0.39 -1.58 1.94
C ARG A 198 -0.82 -2.26 0.63
N GLN A 199 -0.20 -1.87 -0.46
CA GLN A 199 -0.34 -2.56 -1.74
C GLN A 199 0.20 -3.99 -1.63
N ASP A 200 -0.46 -4.93 -2.32
CA ASP A 200 -0.02 -6.32 -2.32
C ASP A 200 1.33 -6.39 -3.05
N ARG A 201 2.33 -7.05 -2.44
CA ARG A 201 3.73 -7.03 -2.91
C ARG A 201 3.93 -7.54 -4.35
N ASP A 202 2.99 -8.32 -4.88
CA ASP A 202 3.08 -8.98 -6.18
C ASP A 202 2.06 -8.44 -7.20
N ASP A 203 1.52 -7.25 -7.00
CA ASP A 203 0.51 -6.69 -7.90
C ASP A 203 1.06 -6.13 -9.23
N ASN A 204 2.31 -6.49 -9.57
CA ASN A 204 2.98 -6.21 -10.84
C ASN A 204 2.95 -4.73 -11.28
N TRP A 205 2.70 -3.82 -10.33
CA TRP A 205 2.52 -2.38 -10.56
C TRP A 205 3.75 -1.69 -11.11
N SER A 206 4.88 -2.38 -11.22
CA SER A 206 6.05 -1.78 -11.80
C SER A 206 6.86 -2.72 -12.68
N PRO A 207 7.29 -2.26 -13.87
CA PRO A 207 8.50 -2.79 -14.51
C PRO A 207 9.74 -2.65 -13.59
N HIS A 208 9.61 -2.01 -12.42
CA HIS A 208 10.55 -1.98 -11.30
C HIS A 208 10.37 -3.11 -10.27
N ASN A 209 9.91 -4.31 -10.65
CA ASN A 209 10.12 -5.54 -9.85
C ASN A 209 11.62 -5.77 -9.48
N SER A 210 12.53 -4.99 -10.05
CA SER A 210 13.95 -4.92 -9.72
C SER A 210 14.35 -3.79 -8.75
N ASN A 211 13.47 -2.86 -8.36
CA ASN A 211 13.83 -1.76 -7.44
C ASN A 211 12.84 -1.56 -6.28
N PRO A 212 12.64 -2.56 -5.40
CA PRO A 212 11.89 -2.43 -4.15
C PRO A 212 12.51 -1.42 -3.15
N MET A 213 13.65 -0.82 -3.49
CA MET A 213 14.48 -0.05 -2.55
C MET A 213 14.04 1.41 -2.43
N ILE A 214 13.70 2.08 -3.54
CA ILE A 214 13.47 3.54 -3.50
C ILE A 214 12.19 3.93 -2.71
N TYR A 215 11.22 3.03 -2.58
CA TYR A 215 9.96 3.28 -1.85
C TYR A 215 9.69 2.27 -0.72
N GLY A 216 10.60 1.33 -0.49
CA GLY A 216 10.56 0.45 0.68
C GLY A 216 10.87 1.18 1.98
N ALA A 217 11.48 2.38 1.93
CA ALA A 217 11.91 3.13 3.10
C ALA A 217 10.79 3.37 4.12
N GLU A 218 9.57 3.70 3.67
CA GLU A 218 8.41 3.84 4.55
C GLU A 218 8.09 2.53 5.29
N LEU A 219 8.08 1.41 4.56
CA LEU A 219 7.80 0.09 5.13
C LEU A 219 8.88 -0.32 6.14
N TRP A 220 10.15 -0.10 5.81
CA TRP A 220 11.28 -0.39 6.71
C TRP A 220 11.25 0.50 7.95
N PHE A 221 11.00 1.81 7.77
CA PHE A 221 10.87 2.75 8.87
C PHE A 221 9.76 2.32 9.82
N LEU A 222 8.57 2.01 9.29
CA LEU A 222 7.44 1.56 10.08
C LEU A 222 7.76 0.26 10.83
N GLU A 223 8.35 -0.74 10.18
CA GLU A 223 8.71 -2.01 10.83
C GLU A 223 9.76 -1.81 11.95
N LYS A 224 10.75 -0.93 11.74
CA LYS A 224 11.74 -0.56 12.77
C LYS A 224 11.09 0.21 13.92
N LEU A 225 10.26 1.20 13.63
CA LEU A 225 9.53 1.98 14.63
C LEU A 225 8.60 1.08 15.46
N LEU A 226 7.91 0.14 14.84
CA LEU A 226 7.07 -0.84 15.54
C LEU A 226 7.90 -1.76 16.47
N GLY A 227 9.17 -2.00 16.17
CA GLY A 227 10.07 -2.78 17.03
C GLY A 227 10.79 -1.98 18.11
N ASP A 228 10.81 -0.65 18.04
CA ASP A 228 11.61 0.21 18.92
C ASP A 228 10.79 0.76 20.10
N TRP A 229 10.82 0.04 21.21
CA TRP A 229 10.15 0.44 22.46
C TRP A 229 10.80 1.61 23.21
N THR A 230 11.96 2.10 22.74
CA THR A 230 12.63 3.25 23.33
C THR A 230 11.90 4.53 22.95
N VAL A 231 11.53 4.66 21.67
CA VAL A 231 10.86 5.85 21.11
C VAL A 231 9.37 5.61 20.86
N ARG A 232 8.96 4.38 20.52
CA ARG A 232 7.55 4.06 20.34
C ARG A 232 6.86 3.97 21.68
N THR A 233 5.64 4.51 21.75
CA THR A 233 4.72 4.30 22.88
C THR A 233 3.40 3.69 22.43
N GLU A 234 2.78 2.90 23.30
CA GLU A 234 1.39 2.46 23.15
C GLU A 234 0.39 3.41 23.81
N ASN A 235 0.90 4.36 24.61
CA ASN A 235 0.13 5.39 25.30
C ASN A 235 0.10 6.67 24.47
N PRO A 236 -1.01 7.00 23.80
CA PRO A 236 -1.08 8.21 22.99
C PRO A 236 -1.07 9.50 23.83
N TRP A 237 -1.32 9.43 25.14
CA TRP A 237 -1.38 10.63 25.99
C TRP A 237 -0.01 11.23 26.33
N GLU A 238 1.07 10.46 26.23
CA GLU A 238 2.45 10.91 26.43
C GLU A 238 3.19 11.15 25.09
N ALA A 239 2.55 10.82 23.97
CA ALA A 239 3.17 10.91 22.65
C ALA A 239 3.35 12.37 22.23
N ALA A 240 4.59 12.74 21.88
CA ALA A 240 4.92 14.03 21.31
C ALA A 240 4.57 14.08 19.81
N LEU A 241 4.74 12.95 19.11
CA LEU A 241 4.47 12.79 17.69
C LEU A 241 3.55 11.61 17.44
N PHE A 242 2.79 11.69 16.36
CA PHE A 242 1.89 10.66 15.90
C PHE A 242 2.25 10.25 14.48
N PHE A 243 2.73 9.02 14.29
CA PHE A 243 2.98 8.49 12.97
C PHE A 243 1.71 7.86 12.40
N VAL A 244 1.28 8.30 11.22
CA VAL A 244 0.14 7.73 10.51
C VAL A 244 0.70 6.88 9.36
N PRO A 245 0.54 5.55 9.40
CA PRO A 245 0.92 4.70 8.28
C PRO A 245 -0.11 4.93 7.18
N ASP A 246 0.24 5.77 6.21
CA ASP A 246 -0.65 6.20 5.14
C ASP A 246 -0.36 5.53 3.81
N PHE A 247 0.84 5.02 3.54
CA PHE A 247 1.14 4.29 2.30
C PHE A 247 0.88 5.13 1.05
N CYS A 248 1.02 6.46 1.14
CA CYS A 248 0.60 7.40 0.10
C CYS A 248 1.19 7.07 -1.27
N TYR A 249 2.49 6.72 -1.30
CA TYR A 249 3.18 6.35 -2.52
C TYR A 249 2.50 5.19 -3.26
N PHE A 250 2.01 4.18 -2.53
CA PHE A 250 1.35 3.02 -3.12
C PHE A 250 0.02 3.34 -3.78
N HIS A 251 -0.61 4.47 -3.42
CA HIS A 251 -1.90 4.88 -3.98
C HIS A 251 -1.76 5.89 -5.12
N ILE A 252 -0.72 6.72 -5.11
CA ILE A 252 -0.56 7.81 -6.08
C ILE A 252 0.62 7.60 -7.04
N GLY A 253 1.52 6.66 -6.76
CA GLY A 253 2.76 6.48 -7.50
C GLY A 253 3.71 7.67 -7.35
N ASN A 254 4.71 7.74 -8.24
CA ASN A 254 5.81 8.70 -8.11
C ASN A 254 5.41 10.15 -8.40
N LEU A 255 4.53 10.36 -9.40
CA LEU A 255 4.13 11.69 -9.88
C LEU A 255 2.67 12.02 -9.58
N GLY A 256 1.97 11.16 -8.85
CA GLY A 256 0.56 11.40 -8.53
C GLY A 256 0.34 12.56 -7.58
N LEU A 257 -0.91 12.99 -7.50
CA LEU A 257 -1.35 14.13 -6.70
C LEU A 257 -1.89 13.62 -5.36
N GLN A 258 -1.26 14.02 -4.26
CA GLN A 258 -1.56 13.49 -2.91
C GLN A 258 -2.87 14.02 -2.34
N HIS A 259 -3.45 15.09 -2.89
CA HIS A 259 -4.52 15.86 -2.24
C HIS A 259 -5.73 15.01 -1.87
N ALA A 260 -6.34 14.33 -2.83
CA ALA A 260 -7.52 13.51 -2.59
C ALA A 260 -7.25 12.37 -1.58
N PHE A 261 -6.03 11.83 -1.60
CA PHE A 261 -5.60 10.77 -0.70
C PHE A 261 -5.43 11.27 0.75
N PHE A 262 -4.71 12.37 0.94
CA PHE A 262 -4.56 13.00 2.25
C PHE A 262 -5.88 13.55 2.79
N GLU A 263 -6.76 14.03 1.92
CA GLU A 263 -8.11 14.42 2.32
C GLU A 263 -8.88 13.20 2.87
N HIS A 264 -8.81 12.06 2.19
CA HIS A 264 -9.44 10.82 2.66
C HIS A 264 -8.95 10.42 4.06
N ILE A 265 -7.63 10.39 4.27
CA ILE A 265 -7.03 10.01 5.55
C ILE A 265 -7.35 11.03 6.65
N THR A 266 -7.19 12.32 6.37
CA THR A 266 -7.44 13.35 7.40
C THR A 266 -8.90 13.38 7.83
N ARG A 267 -9.86 13.13 6.92
CA ARG A 267 -11.29 12.93 7.29
C ARG A 267 -11.46 11.78 8.28
N TYR A 268 -10.75 10.67 8.09
CA TYR A 268 -10.77 9.58 9.07
C TYR A 268 -10.16 10.00 10.41
N LEU A 269 -9.02 10.71 10.38
CA LEU A 269 -8.28 11.10 11.59
C LEU A 269 -9.01 12.14 12.45
N GLU A 270 -9.78 13.05 11.86
CA GLU A 270 -10.55 14.06 12.60
C GLU A 270 -11.65 13.46 13.49
N SER A 271 -12.01 12.19 13.29
CA SER A 271 -12.87 11.47 14.24
C SER A 271 -12.11 10.97 15.48
N ARG A 272 -10.79 11.20 15.57
CA ARG A 272 -9.90 10.66 16.61
C ARG A 272 -9.46 11.78 17.55
N PRO A 273 -9.46 11.54 18.87
CA PRO A 273 -9.27 12.59 19.87
C PRO A 273 -7.92 13.31 19.70
N TRP A 274 -6.84 12.56 19.48
CA TRP A 274 -5.50 13.14 19.43
C TRP A 274 -5.22 13.98 18.18
N PHE A 275 -5.92 13.73 17.08
CA PHE A 275 -5.79 14.56 15.88
C PHE A 275 -6.37 15.95 16.09
N ASN A 276 -7.55 16.04 16.70
CA ASN A 276 -8.24 17.31 16.91
C ASN A 276 -7.56 18.21 17.95
N LEU A 277 -6.84 17.64 18.92
CA LEU A 277 -6.11 18.40 19.94
C LEU A 277 -5.11 19.40 19.35
N THR A 278 -4.50 19.03 18.22
CA THR A 278 -3.47 19.84 17.55
C THR A 278 -3.89 20.24 16.14
N VAL A 279 -5.10 19.84 15.72
CA VAL A 279 -5.57 19.92 14.33
C VAL A 279 -4.52 19.35 13.36
N GLY A 280 -3.91 18.22 13.75
CA GLY A 280 -2.90 17.51 12.97
C GLY A 280 -1.46 18.00 13.10
N ARG A 281 -1.15 19.06 13.87
CA ARG A 281 0.21 19.67 13.92
C ARG A 281 1.33 18.74 14.37
N ASN A 282 1.01 17.64 15.02
CA ASN A 282 1.97 16.63 15.48
C ASN A 282 1.80 15.27 14.79
N HIS A 283 1.06 15.23 13.67
CA HIS A 283 0.81 14.02 12.89
C HIS A 283 1.70 14.00 11.66
N ILE A 284 2.44 12.91 11.51
CA ILE A 284 3.36 12.66 10.40
C ILE A 284 2.62 11.83 9.36
N LEU A 285 2.49 12.41 8.17
CA LEU A 285 2.06 11.76 6.93
C LEU A 285 3.27 11.55 6.03
N THR A 286 3.26 10.53 5.19
CA THR A 286 4.35 10.24 4.26
C THR A 286 3.97 10.69 2.85
N ALA A 287 4.88 11.39 2.19
CA ALA A 287 4.69 11.96 0.86
C ALA A 287 5.93 11.66 0.02
N THR A 288 6.32 10.38 -0.04
CA THR A 288 7.64 9.93 -0.53
C THR A 288 7.84 9.91 -2.04
N GLY A 289 6.87 10.40 -2.82
CA GLY A 289 7.02 10.55 -4.27
C GLY A 289 7.92 11.74 -4.63
N ASP A 290 8.47 11.74 -5.85
CA ASP A 290 9.41 12.77 -6.32
C ASP A 290 8.81 14.18 -6.34
N ARG A 291 7.48 14.31 -6.44
CA ARG A 291 6.78 15.61 -6.33
C ARG A 291 6.67 16.15 -4.91
N GLY A 292 7.02 15.35 -3.90
CA GLY A 292 6.91 15.69 -2.49
C GLY A 292 5.50 16.18 -2.15
N VAL A 293 5.38 17.44 -1.73
CA VAL A 293 4.11 18.09 -1.38
C VAL A 293 3.81 19.33 -2.19
N CYS A 294 4.52 19.55 -3.30
CA CYS A 294 4.43 20.79 -4.07
C CYS A 294 3.01 21.06 -4.61
N SER A 295 2.32 20.02 -5.07
CA SER A 295 0.94 20.10 -5.59
C SER A 295 -0.11 20.34 -4.50
N LEU A 296 0.14 19.89 -3.26
CA LEU A 296 -0.80 20.08 -2.15
C LEU A 296 -1.12 21.56 -1.88
N TYR A 297 -0.24 22.48 -2.25
CA TYR A 297 -0.46 23.91 -2.07
C TYR A 297 -1.00 24.61 -3.32
N GLN A 298 -0.89 23.97 -4.50
CA GLN A 298 -1.25 24.57 -5.79
C GLN A 298 -2.70 24.28 -6.19
N GLU A 299 -3.26 23.14 -5.77
CA GLU A 299 -4.60 22.70 -6.20
C GLU A 299 -5.75 23.37 -5.44
N LEU A 300 -5.47 24.42 -4.66
CA LEU A 300 -6.38 24.88 -3.62
C LEU A 300 -6.60 26.39 -3.65
N PRO A 301 -7.52 26.89 -4.50
CA PRO A 301 -7.78 28.32 -4.62
C PRO A 301 -8.45 28.92 -3.37
N ASP A 302 -9.37 28.21 -2.70
CA ASP A 302 -10.07 28.71 -1.50
C ASP A 302 -10.70 27.51 -0.75
N GLY A 303 -10.27 27.19 0.48
CA GLY A 303 -10.99 26.21 1.33
C GLY A 303 -10.22 24.97 1.79
N VAL A 304 -8.90 25.05 1.96
CA VAL A 304 -8.14 23.91 2.50
C VAL A 304 -8.58 23.58 3.91
N ARG A 305 -8.83 22.30 4.14
CA ARG A 305 -9.05 21.77 5.48
C ARG A 305 -7.76 21.98 6.28
N PRO A 306 -7.79 22.75 7.38
CA PRO A 306 -6.59 23.03 8.18
C PRO A 306 -5.81 21.76 8.56
N ALA A 307 -6.52 20.64 8.72
CA ALA A 307 -5.97 19.31 8.94
C ALA A 307 -4.86 18.91 7.95
N ILE A 308 -5.02 19.15 6.65
CA ILE A 308 -4.00 18.78 5.65
C ILE A 308 -2.79 19.70 5.78
N HIS A 309 -2.99 21.02 5.94
CA HIS A 309 -1.86 21.96 6.05
C HIS A 309 -1.04 21.79 7.32
N ASN A 310 -1.70 21.48 8.44
CA ASN A 310 -1.04 21.42 9.73
C ASN A 310 -0.18 20.17 9.93
N THR A 311 -0.49 19.06 9.26
CA THR A 311 0.29 17.82 9.38
C THR A 311 1.76 18.01 8.98
N ILE A 312 2.63 17.23 9.60
CA ILE A 312 4.04 17.11 9.20
C ILE A 312 4.08 16.17 7.99
N LYS A 313 4.74 16.57 6.91
CA LYS A 313 4.88 15.72 5.71
C LYS A 313 6.32 15.29 5.55
N MET A 314 6.51 13.99 5.57
CA MET A 314 7.80 13.37 5.34
C MET A 314 7.94 13.07 3.85
N VAL A 315 8.69 13.93 3.15
CA VAL A 315 8.77 13.90 1.68
C VAL A 315 9.86 13.00 1.13
N HIS A 316 11.03 12.88 1.76
CA HIS A 316 12.15 12.11 1.20
C HIS A 316 12.86 11.32 2.30
N PHE A 317 13.37 10.14 1.93
CA PHE A 317 14.28 9.34 2.75
C PHE A 317 15.56 9.08 1.97
N GLY A 318 16.71 9.31 2.62
CA GLY A 318 17.99 8.78 2.15
C GLY A 318 18.26 7.45 2.85
N GLN A 319 18.18 6.32 2.13
CA GLN A 319 18.70 5.06 2.66
C GLN A 319 20.22 5.05 2.41
N SER A 320 21.02 5.17 3.47
CA SER A 320 22.44 4.84 3.36
C SER A 320 22.56 3.36 3.01
N PRO A 321 23.33 2.97 1.97
CA PRO A 321 23.46 1.57 1.61
C PRO A 321 23.94 0.75 2.81
N PRO A 322 23.45 -0.50 2.98
CA PRO A 322 24.07 -1.43 3.92
C PRO A 322 25.56 -1.51 3.61
N HIS A 323 26.43 -1.45 4.63
CA HIS A 323 27.90 -1.42 4.48
C HIS A 323 28.45 -2.50 3.52
N HIS A 324 27.72 -3.60 3.30
CA HIS A 324 28.09 -4.72 2.43
C HIS A 324 27.78 -4.50 0.93
N LEU A 325 26.84 -3.61 0.58
CA LEU A 325 26.46 -3.29 -0.81
C LEU A 325 27.23 -2.10 -1.38
N ALA A 326 27.82 -1.26 -0.52
CA ALA A 326 28.68 -0.15 -0.94
C ALA A 326 29.92 -0.62 -1.72
N ALA A 327 30.41 -1.83 -1.46
CA ALA A 327 31.60 -2.36 -2.12
C ALA A 327 31.39 -2.76 -3.60
N HIS A 328 30.15 -3.04 -4.04
CA HIS A 328 29.90 -3.59 -5.38
C HIS A 328 29.31 -2.61 -6.40
N HIS A 329 28.83 -1.43 -5.97
CA HIS A 329 28.21 -0.45 -6.88
C HIS A 329 29.14 0.65 -7.40
N HIS A 330 30.43 0.63 -7.07
CA HIS A 330 31.39 1.67 -7.48
C HIS A 330 31.85 1.62 -8.95
N SER A 331 31.25 0.82 -9.84
CA SER A 331 31.82 0.64 -11.19
C SER A 331 31.02 1.17 -12.39
N ARG A 332 29.84 1.79 -12.28
CA ARG A 332 29.11 2.18 -13.53
C ARG A 332 28.35 3.50 -13.63
N HIS A 333 28.46 4.42 -12.68
CA HIS A 333 28.03 5.79 -12.95
C HIS A 333 29.10 6.79 -12.50
N HIS A 334 29.67 7.50 -13.47
CA HIS A 334 30.40 8.73 -13.27
C HIS A 334 29.45 9.78 -12.67
N ALA A 335 29.20 9.68 -11.37
CA ALA A 335 28.74 10.78 -10.54
C ALA A 335 29.95 11.25 -9.73
N HIS A 336 30.16 12.56 -9.71
CA HIS A 336 31.29 13.21 -9.06
C HIS A 336 31.52 12.69 -7.64
N ASN A 337 32.78 12.33 -7.37
CA ASN A 337 33.29 11.88 -6.08
C ASN A 337 32.85 12.79 -4.94
N VAL A 338 32.01 12.28 -4.05
CA VAL A 338 31.98 12.68 -2.63
C VAL A 338 32.46 11.47 -1.85
N THR A 339 33.76 11.42 -1.59
CA THR A 339 34.47 10.29 -0.95
C THR A 339 34.54 10.44 0.57
N HIS A 340 33.48 10.90 1.22
CA HIS A 340 33.44 10.88 2.68
C HIS A 340 32.66 9.65 3.16
N PRO A 341 33.29 8.72 3.91
CA PRO A 341 32.54 7.68 4.58
C PRO A 341 31.51 8.33 5.51
N PRO A 342 30.32 7.73 5.69
CA PRO A 342 29.39 8.22 6.69
C PRO A 342 30.08 8.23 8.06
N PRO A 343 29.85 9.26 8.89
CA PRO A 343 30.39 9.29 10.24
C PRO A 343 29.93 8.04 11.02
N PRO A 344 30.76 7.49 11.91
CA PRO A 344 30.36 6.42 12.81
C PRO A 344 29.08 6.79 13.58
N PRO A 345 28.30 5.81 14.08
CA PRO A 345 27.00 6.03 14.73
C PRO A 345 27.00 7.04 15.90
N GLU A 346 28.19 7.35 16.41
CA GLU A 346 28.42 8.24 17.55
C GLU A 346 28.84 9.67 17.13
N GLU A 347 29.18 9.91 15.85
CA GLU A 347 29.50 11.24 15.33
C GLU A 347 28.26 11.92 14.76
N ARG A 348 27.84 13.02 15.40
CA ARG A 348 26.82 13.93 14.88
C ARG A 348 27.33 14.58 13.58
N PHE A 349 26.42 14.83 12.63
CA PHE A 349 26.74 15.56 11.42
C PHE A 349 27.33 16.94 11.77
N PRO A 350 28.57 17.24 11.34
CA PRO A 350 29.15 18.56 11.55
C PRO A 350 28.30 19.60 10.80
N GLY A 351 27.76 20.57 11.54
CA GLY A 351 26.91 21.65 11.01
C GLY A 351 25.46 21.68 11.51
N PHE A 352 25.02 20.71 12.31
CA PHE A 352 23.67 20.69 12.89
C PHE A 352 23.52 21.39 14.26
N ASP A 353 24.60 21.97 14.79
CA ASP A 353 24.61 22.61 16.12
C ASP A 353 23.81 23.93 16.18
N SER A 354 23.37 24.48 15.05
CA SER A 354 22.71 25.81 14.98
C SER A 354 21.17 25.77 15.04
N PHE A 355 20.51 24.61 15.09
CA PHE A 355 19.03 24.53 15.15
C PHE A 355 18.45 24.60 16.58
N ARG A 356 19.20 25.13 17.54
CA ARG A 356 18.67 25.58 18.82
C ARG A 356 18.60 27.10 18.86
N GLN A 357 17.54 27.67 18.28
CA GLN A 357 16.96 28.93 18.71
C GLN A 357 15.44 28.82 18.69
#